data_AF-A0A841KLQ1-F1
#
_entry.id   AF-A0A841KLQ1-F1
#
_cell.length_a   1.000
_cell.length_b   1.000
_cell.length_c   1.000
_cell.angle_alpha   90.00
_cell.angle_beta   90.00
_cell.angle_gamma   90.00
#
_symmetry.space_group_name_H-M   'P 1'
#
loop_
_entity.id
_entity.type
_entity.pdbx_description
1 polymer ?
#
loop_
_entity_poly.entity_id
_entity_poly.type
_entity_poly.pdbx_seq_one_letter_code
_entity_poly.pdbx_strand_id
1 'polypeptide(L)' 'MARKELTVTSYILRDGKRELISSLPKEEQVKIATALTDKFMAALGYVPENRENIKKDA' A
#
# COMPACT_ATOMS: atom_id res chain seq x y z
N MET A 1 -12.87 13.17 -24.07
CA MET A 1 -11.47 12.86 -23.72
C MET A 1 -11.46 11.54 -22.95
N ALA A 2 -10.80 10.50 -23.45
CA ALA A 2 -10.66 9.24 -22.70
C ALA A 2 -9.62 9.45 -21.59
N ARG A 3 -9.99 9.11 -20.35
CA ARG A 3 -9.08 9.19 -19.20
C ARG A 3 -7.94 8.19 -19.46
N LYS A 4 -6.71 8.67 -19.64
CA LYS A 4 -5.55 7.79 -19.70
C LYS A 4 -5.30 7.28 -18.29
N GLU A 5 -5.55 6.00 -18.06
CA GLU A 5 -5.24 5.35 -16.80
C GLU A 5 -3.75 5.01 -16.76
N LEU A 6 -3.09 5.36 -15.65
CA LEU A 6 -1.73 4.95 -15.40
C LEU A 6 -1.78 3.58 -14.71
N THR A 7 -1.42 2.52 -15.43
CA THR A 7 -1.22 1.20 -14.84
C THR A 7 0.18 1.15 -14.21
N VAL A 8 0.24 1.04 -12.89
CA VAL A 8 1.51 0.91 -12.15
C VAL A 8 1.67 -0.52 -11.67
N THR A 9 2.85 -1.09 -11.90
CA THR A 9 3.23 -2.41 -11.40
C THR A 9 4.21 -2.23 -10.24
N SER A 10 3.83 -2.74 -9.06
CA SER A 10 4.61 -2.57 -7.84
C SER A 10 5.23 -3.89 -7.38
N TYR A 11 6.48 -3.82 -6.92
CA TYR A 11 7.27 -4.96 -6.45
C TYR A 11 7.83 -4.69 -5.04
N ILE A 12 8.07 -5.75 -4.28
CA ILE A 12 8.84 -5.72 -3.04
C ILE A 12 10.13 -6.52 -3.20
N LEU A 13 11.14 -6.19 -2.39
CA LEU A 13 12.33 -7.01 -2.23
C LEU A 13 12.15 -7.89 -0.99
N ARG A 14 12.05 -9.20 -1.19
CA ARG A 14 11.93 -10.22 -0.14
C ARG A 14 13.01 -11.27 -0.38
N ASP A 15 13.82 -11.56 0.64
CA ASP A 15 14.91 -12.53 0.56
C ASP A 15 15.86 -12.33 -0.65
N GLY A 16 16.14 -11.07 -0.96
CA GLY A 16 17.00 -10.68 -2.10
C GLY A 16 16.34 -10.84 -3.47
N LYS A 17 15.08 -11.26 -3.54
CA LYS A 17 14.32 -11.42 -4.79
C LYS A 17 13.25 -10.35 -4.92
N ARG A 18 12.97 -9.97 -6.18
CA ARG A 18 11.85 -9.08 -6.50
C ARG A 18 10.57 -9.91 -6.63
N GLU A 19 9.60 -9.63 -5.79
CA GLU A 19 8.28 -10.25 -5.84
C GLU A 19 7.22 -9.22 -6.20
N LEU A 20 6.29 -9.61 -7.07
CA LEU A 20 5.18 -8.77 -7.49
C LEU A 20 4.19 -8.64 -6.34
N ILE A 21 3.76 -7.43 -5.99
CA ILE A 21 2.82 -7.27 -4.86
C ILE A 21 1.50 -7.99 -5.17
N SER A 22 1.01 -7.95 -6.40
CA SER A 22 -0.25 -8.59 -6.77
C SER A 22 -0.21 -10.12 -6.77
N SER A 23 0.98 -10.75 -6.70
CA SER A 23 1.09 -12.20 -6.51
C SER A 23 1.07 -12.63 -5.05
N LEU A 24 1.07 -11.69 -4.10
CA LEU A 24 1.02 -11.99 -2.66
C LEU A 24 -0.41 -12.27 -2.20
N PRO A 25 -0.60 -12.94 -1.04
CA PRO A 25 -1.90 -13.07 -0.42
C PRO A 25 -2.57 -11.69 -0.19
N LYS A 26 -3.89 -11.61 -0.34
CA LYS A 26 -4.64 -10.35 -0.25
C LYS A 26 -4.39 -9.61 1.08
N GLU A 27 -4.27 -10.34 2.18
CA GLU A 27 -3.95 -9.76 3.48
C GLU A 27 -2.58 -9.05 3.50
N GLU A 28 -1.57 -9.62 2.85
CA GLU A 28 -0.25 -9.01 2.73
C GLU A 28 -0.28 -7.78 1.82
N GLN A 29 -1.03 -7.85 0.71
CA GLN A 29 -1.21 -6.70 -0.18
C GLN A 29 -1.80 -5.50 0.57
N VAL A 30 -2.83 -5.74 1.40
CA VAL A 30 -3.44 -4.70 2.24
C VAL A 30 -2.43 -4.13 3.23
N LYS A 31 -1.68 -4.97 3.94
CA LYS A 31 -0.64 -4.52 4.88
C LYS A 31 0.41 -3.64 4.20
N ILE A 32 0.86 -4.03 3.00
CA ILE A 32 1.85 -3.26 2.23
C ILE A 32 1.25 -1.93 1.76
N ALA A 33 0.01 -1.93 1.25
CA ALA A 33 -0.66 -0.71 0.82
C ALA A 33 -0.84 0.28 1.98
N THR A 34 -1.26 -0.20 3.15
CA THR A 34 -1.36 0.60 4.37
C THR A 34 0.00 1.16 4.79
N ALA A 35 1.05 0.32 4.81
CA ALA A 35 2.39 0.77 5.17
C ALA A 35 2.96 1.81 4.17
N LEU A 36 2.69 1.67 2.87
CA LEU A 36 3.09 2.66 1.85
C LEU A 36 2.34 3.98 2.05
N THR A 37 1.05 3.91 2.33
CA THR A 37 0.23 5.10 2.63
C THR A 37 0.75 5.81 3.86
N ASP A 38 1.01 5.08 4.94
CA ASP A 38 1.54 5.63 6.19
C ASP A 38 2.90 6.29 5.98
N LYS A 39 3.81 5.64 5.25
CA LYS A 39 5.13 6.22 4.94
C LYS A 39 5.01 7.47 4.06
N PHE A 40 4.10 7.46 3.09
CA PHE A 40 3.86 8.60 2.22
C PHE A 40 3.28 9.79 3.02
N MET A 41 2.29 9.55 3.87
CA MET A 41 1.72 10.58 4.74
C MET A 41 2.76 11.13 5.71
N ALA A 42 3.56 10.27 6.35
CA ALA A 42 4.64 10.70 7.24
C ALA A 42 5.72 11.53 6.51
N ALA A 43 6.08 11.17 5.27
CA ALA A 43 7.01 11.93 4.45
C ALA A 43 6.47 13.33 4.07
N LEU A 44 5.15 13.47 4.00
CA LEU A 44 4.46 14.76 3.80
C LEU A 44 4.22 15.53 5.11
N GLY A 45 4.68 15.02 6.25
CA GLY A 45 4.46 15.63 7.57
C GLY A 45 3.06 15.41 8.15
N TYR A 46 2.23 14.59 7.51
CA TYR A 46 0.92 14.20 8.01
C TYR A 46 1.05 12.97 8.90
N VAL A 47 0.79 13.13 10.19
CA VAL A 47 0.60 12.00 11.11
C VAL A 47 -0.88 11.61 11.05
N PRO A 48 -1.25 10.40 10.63
CA PRO A 48 -2.65 10.00 10.58
C PRO A 48 -3.25 10.02 11.99
N GLU A 49 -4.21 10.93 12.22
CA GLU A 49 -4.81 11.17 13.54
C GLU A 49 -5.63 10.00 14.10
N ASN A 50 -5.97 8.97 13.30
CA ASN A 50 -6.87 7.90 13.74
C ASN A 50 -6.54 6.54 13.12
N ARG A 51 -5.71 5.73 13.80
CA ARG A 51 -5.54 4.29 13.49
C ARG A 51 -6.59 3.38 14.14
N GLU A 52 -7.45 3.89 15.02
CA GLU A 52 -8.43 3.06 15.77
C GLU A 52 -9.72 2.71 15.01
N ASN A 53 -10.04 3.37 13.89
CA ASN A 53 -11.33 3.13 13.21
C ASN A 53 -11.30 2.11 12.05
N ILE A 54 -10.14 1.55 11.68
CA ILE A 54 -10.05 0.64 10.52
C ILE A 54 -10.45 -0.81 10.89
N LYS A 55 -10.65 -1.13 12.19
CA LYS A 55 -11.00 -2.48 12.64
C LYS A 55 -12.51 -2.79 12.71
N LYS A 56 -13.40 -1.84 12.38
CA LYS A 56 -14.85 -2.06 12.54
C LYS A 56 -15.61 -2.49 11.29
N ASP A 57 -15.00 -2.47 10.12
CA ASP A 57 -15.67 -2.83 8.85
C ASP A 57 -14.80 -3.75 7.98
N ALA A 58 -14.28 -4.84 8.57
CA ALA A 58 -13.65 -5.95 7.85
C ALA A 58 -14.39 -7.26 8.11
#